data_AF-A0A970YT17-F1
#
_entry.id   AF-A0A970YT17-F1
#
_cell.length_a   1.000
_cell.length_b   1.000
_cell.length_c   1.000
_cell.angle_alpha   90.00
_cell.angle_beta   90.00
_cell.angle_gamma   90.00
#
_symmetry.space_group_name_H-M   'P 1'
#
loop_
_entity.id
_entity.type
_entity.pdbx_description
1 polymer ?
#
loop_
_entity_poly.entity_id
_entity_poly.type
_entity_poly.pdbx_seq_one_letter_code
_entity_poly.pdbx_strand_id
1 'polypeptide(L)'
;MITKLDYNGITSYINNLPLYNSFSHKHIFFRPDDNYNPLCINSIVFKNSMNKCDTESAGIALPYFCENFENLLSFDESVFSHHINFVGFIGSSSVRLPVLKSFLSNKNLVSEITVFDKFFFHTDTDSQQKHRELFISALRKSYLALCPAGTGKNSIRFFETLSMGRIPVLISDNCVLPFENEINYDDFIIRIDEKDAGVSSQIVEKWFTKNSFKQIKEKCKKARLVWEEYFTYNNALWYIFKSLQNIKKRSNSSEQLSKKEFGFTDYIKMAEDAKSEAENHIKNNRVLDAMDCLIKANMITGNQENVKKLVELKNTEMVKELRNFTG
;
A
#
# COMPACT_ATOMS: atom_id res chain seq x y z
N MET A 1 4.57 23.86 17.07
CA MET A 1 4.78 24.61 15.82
C MET A 1 5.83 23.90 14.97
N ILE A 2 5.42 22.85 14.24
CA ILE A 2 6.08 22.52 12.95
C ILE A 2 5.07 22.96 11.90
N THR A 3 4.79 24.26 11.93
CA THR A 3 3.82 24.94 11.08
C THR A 3 4.65 25.62 10.00
N LYS A 4 4.52 25.18 8.75
CA LYS A 4 5.37 25.60 7.61
C LYS A 4 6.82 25.12 7.71
N LEU A 5 7.08 23.83 7.55
CA LEU A 5 8.24 23.50 6.71
C LEU A 5 7.90 24.11 5.35
N ASP A 6 8.66 25.15 5.03
CA ASP A 6 8.33 26.23 4.11
C ASP A 6 7.91 25.67 2.75
N TYR A 7 6.62 25.70 2.43
CA TYR A 7 6.12 25.39 1.08
C TYR A 7 6.89 26.20 0.03
N ASN A 8 7.25 27.43 0.39
CA ASN A 8 8.08 28.30 -0.45
C ASN A 8 9.50 27.76 -0.59
N GLY A 9 10.07 27.18 0.46
CA GLY A 9 11.39 26.56 0.44
C GLY A 9 11.44 25.32 -0.45
N ILE A 10 10.49 24.40 -0.31
CA ILE A 10 10.42 23.19 -1.16
C ILE A 10 10.17 23.58 -2.63
N THR A 11 9.21 24.48 -2.88
CA THR A 11 8.89 24.93 -4.24
C THR A 11 10.05 25.69 -4.87
N SER A 12 10.72 26.56 -4.10
CA SER A 12 11.93 27.27 -4.55
C SER A 12 13.04 26.30 -4.91
N TYR A 13 13.29 25.28 -4.08
CA TYR A 13 14.28 24.24 -4.39
C TYR A 13 13.93 23.50 -5.68
N ILE A 14 12.68 23.06 -5.83
CA ILE A 14 12.20 22.33 -7.02
C ILE A 14 12.37 23.17 -8.29
N ASN A 15 12.02 24.46 -8.26
CA ASN A 15 12.14 25.36 -9.41
C ASN A 15 13.59 25.62 -9.85
N ASN A 16 14.56 25.35 -8.96
CA ASN A 16 16.00 25.45 -9.24
C ASN A 16 16.62 24.12 -9.67
N LEU A 17 15.87 23.01 -9.72
CA LEU A 17 16.39 21.75 -10.22
C LEU A 17 16.72 21.85 -11.71
N PRO A 18 17.85 21.26 -12.16
CA PRO A 18 18.19 21.20 -13.56
C PRO A 18 17.02 20.66 -14.38
N LEU A 19 16.69 21.31 -15.50
CA LEU A 19 15.66 20.89 -16.43
C LEU A 19 14.21 20.93 -15.90
N TYR A 20 13.96 21.36 -14.66
CA TYR A 20 12.62 21.36 -14.08
C TYR A 20 11.65 22.28 -14.81
N ASN A 21 12.05 23.54 -15.02
CA ASN A 21 11.18 24.52 -15.70
C ASN A 21 10.84 24.11 -17.13
N SER A 22 11.70 23.32 -17.79
CA SER A 22 11.49 22.83 -19.15
C SER A 22 10.74 21.48 -19.20
N PHE A 23 10.83 20.66 -18.16
CA PHE A 23 10.34 19.28 -18.14
C PHE A 23 9.73 18.86 -16.79
N SER A 24 8.97 19.74 -16.14
CA SER A 24 8.44 19.52 -14.79
C SER A 24 7.68 18.19 -14.67
N HIS A 25 6.88 17.85 -15.69
CA HIS A 25 6.04 16.64 -15.75
C HIS A 25 6.82 15.33 -15.86
N LYS A 26 8.13 15.40 -16.15
CA LYS A 26 9.03 14.24 -16.22
C LYS A 26 9.78 14.00 -14.91
N HIS A 27 9.65 14.91 -13.93
CA HIS A 27 10.27 14.75 -12.63
C HIS A 27 9.40 13.85 -11.73
N ILE A 28 10.08 12.99 -10.98
CA ILE A 28 9.48 12.06 -10.04
C ILE A 28 10.02 12.40 -8.65
N PHE A 29 9.12 12.65 -7.71
CA PHE A 29 9.46 12.92 -6.31
C PHE A 29 8.93 11.82 -5.41
N PHE A 30 9.70 11.50 -4.38
CA PHE A 30 9.30 10.58 -3.31
C PHE A 30 9.16 11.38 -2.02
N ARG A 31 7.98 11.30 -1.42
CA ARG A 31 7.63 11.96 -0.17
C ARG A 31 7.20 10.92 0.87
N PRO A 32 8.16 10.34 1.59
CA PRO A 32 7.89 9.25 2.53
C PRO A 32 7.32 9.72 3.87
N ASP A 33 6.95 11.00 3.98
CA ASP A 33 6.42 11.58 5.21
C ASP A 33 4.89 11.52 5.31
N ASP A 34 4.38 11.84 6.50
CA ASP A 34 2.94 11.80 6.82
C ASP A 34 2.16 13.00 6.27
N ASN A 35 2.82 14.00 5.70
CA ASN A 35 2.17 15.24 5.25
C ASN A 35 1.46 15.00 3.92
N TYR A 36 0.13 14.98 4.00
CA TYR A 36 -0.75 14.77 2.87
C TYR A 36 -1.01 16.03 2.04
N ASN A 37 -0.57 17.22 2.46
CA ASN A 37 -0.85 18.44 1.68
C ASN A 37 -0.26 18.35 0.26
N PRO A 38 -0.97 18.82 -0.77
CA PRO A 38 -0.51 18.74 -2.17
C PRO A 38 0.66 19.67 -2.42
N LEU A 39 1.72 19.23 -3.12
CA LEU A 39 2.85 20.12 -3.42
C LEU A 39 2.48 21.18 -4.48
N CYS A 40 1.38 20.97 -5.20
CA CYS A 40 0.88 21.85 -6.26
C CYS A 40 1.90 22.01 -7.39
N ILE A 41 2.63 20.94 -7.70
CA ILE A 41 3.64 20.90 -8.74
C ILE A 41 3.18 20.06 -9.92
N ASN A 42 3.63 20.42 -11.12
CA ASN A 42 3.35 19.64 -12.32
C ASN A 42 4.38 18.52 -12.48
N SER A 43 4.38 17.54 -11.56
CA SER A 43 5.33 16.41 -11.48
C SER A 43 4.65 15.18 -10.89
N ILE A 44 5.26 13.99 -11.07
CA ILE A 44 4.76 12.76 -10.44
C ILE A 44 5.26 12.73 -8.99
N VAL A 45 4.35 12.56 -8.03
CA VAL A 45 4.71 12.58 -6.61
C VAL A 45 4.20 11.31 -5.93
N PHE A 46 5.12 10.49 -5.47
CA PHE A 46 4.82 9.34 -4.64
C PHE A 46 4.74 9.75 -3.17
N LYS A 47 3.62 9.47 -2.49
CA LYS A 47 3.34 9.95 -1.13
C LYS A 47 2.85 8.81 -0.24
N ASN A 48 3.39 8.68 0.97
CA ASN A 48 2.89 7.69 1.94
C ASN A 48 1.51 8.06 2.52
N SER A 49 1.17 9.35 2.51
CA SER A 49 -0.06 9.91 3.03
C SER A 49 -0.71 10.79 1.97
N MET A 50 -1.93 10.44 1.56
CA MET A 50 -2.68 11.11 0.50
C MET A 50 -4.14 11.29 0.87
N ASN A 51 -4.72 12.41 0.42
CA ASN A 51 -6.13 12.72 0.59
C ASN A 51 -6.84 12.63 -0.78
N LYS A 52 -7.99 11.96 -0.86
CA LYS A 52 -8.79 11.85 -2.10
C LYS A 52 -9.26 13.21 -2.62
N CYS A 53 -9.37 14.21 -1.75
CA CYS A 53 -9.69 15.58 -2.13
C CYS A 53 -8.47 16.36 -2.65
N ASP A 54 -7.27 15.77 -2.64
CA ASP A 54 -6.10 16.40 -3.25
C ASP A 54 -6.33 16.52 -4.76
N THR A 55 -6.36 17.76 -5.26
CA THR A 55 -6.49 18.07 -6.69
C THR A 55 -5.18 17.87 -7.47
N GLU A 56 -4.11 17.43 -6.79
CA GLU A 56 -2.82 17.12 -7.41
C GLU A 56 -2.95 15.81 -8.21
N SER A 57 -3.24 15.96 -9.51
CA SER A 57 -3.59 14.87 -10.43
C SER A 57 -2.51 13.80 -10.65
N ALA A 58 -1.32 13.97 -10.08
CA ALA A 58 -0.15 13.11 -10.27
C ALA A 58 0.36 12.46 -8.97
N GLY A 59 -0.38 12.61 -7.86
CA GLY A 59 -0.08 11.92 -6.61
C GLY A 59 -0.32 10.41 -6.72
N ILE A 60 0.65 9.60 -6.30
CA ILE A 60 0.50 8.14 -6.18
C ILE A 60 0.76 7.72 -4.73
N ALA A 61 -0.18 6.99 -4.14
CA ALA A 61 -0.05 6.50 -2.77
C ALA A 61 1.01 5.40 -2.70
N LEU A 62 1.95 5.55 -1.77
CA LEU A 62 2.99 4.58 -1.45
C LEU A 62 2.64 3.76 -0.21
N PRO A 63 3.01 2.46 -0.18
CA PRO A 63 2.96 1.70 1.05
C PRO A 63 4.04 2.16 2.02
N TYR A 64 3.78 2.00 3.32
CA TYR A 64 4.86 2.01 4.30
C TYR A 64 5.54 0.65 4.29
N PHE A 65 6.87 0.64 4.19
CA PHE A 65 7.63 -0.57 4.37
C PHE A 65 7.64 -0.97 5.84
N CYS A 66 7.37 -2.25 6.09
CA CYS A 66 7.30 -2.80 7.43
C CYS A 66 7.94 -4.18 7.49
N GLU A 67 8.11 -4.67 8.71
CA GLU A 67 8.64 -6.00 8.99
C GLU A 67 7.75 -7.12 8.39
N ASN A 68 8.41 -8.18 7.92
CA ASN A 68 7.76 -9.42 7.52
C ASN A 68 7.52 -10.30 8.76
N PHE A 69 6.28 -10.39 9.23
CA PHE A 69 5.93 -11.22 10.40
C PHE A 69 5.70 -12.71 10.09
N GLU A 70 6.34 -13.25 9.05
CA GLU A 70 6.21 -14.64 8.60
C GLU A 70 6.38 -15.66 9.74
N ASN A 71 7.41 -15.47 10.57
CA ASN A 71 7.70 -16.34 11.72
C ASN A 71 6.64 -16.29 12.84
N LEU A 72 5.74 -15.31 12.80
CA LEU A 72 4.68 -15.11 13.79
C LEU A 72 3.29 -15.45 13.24
N LEU A 73 3.20 -15.88 11.96
CA LEU A 73 1.93 -16.19 11.32
C LEU A 73 1.27 -17.40 11.98
N SER A 74 0.02 -17.20 12.37
CA SER A 74 -0.89 -18.28 12.69
C SER A 74 -2.31 -17.85 12.37
N PHE A 75 -3.07 -18.77 11.79
CA PHE A 75 -4.50 -18.65 11.53
C PHE A 75 -5.29 -19.69 12.35
N ASP A 76 -4.67 -20.25 13.37
CA ASP A 76 -5.32 -21.10 14.36
C ASP A 76 -6.18 -20.21 15.29
N GLU A 77 -7.42 -20.63 15.52
CA GLU A 77 -8.36 -19.93 16.39
C GLU A 77 -7.79 -19.72 17.81
N SER A 78 -7.05 -20.71 18.30
CA SER A 78 -6.49 -20.72 19.66
C SER A 78 -5.45 -19.62 19.92
N VAL A 79 -4.89 -19.02 18.87
CA VAL A 79 -3.93 -17.91 19.02
C VAL A 79 -4.64 -16.58 19.30
N PHE A 80 -5.92 -16.47 18.96
CA PHE A 80 -6.67 -15.23 19.11
C PHE A 80 -7.37 -15.17 20.47
N SER A 81 -6.90 -14.27 21.33
CA SER A 81 -7.53 -13.99 22.63
C SER A 81 -8.31 -12.67 22.64
N HIS A 82 -8.18 -11.85 21.60
CA HIS A 82 -8.86 -10.56 21.47
C HIS A 82 -9.54 -10.43 20.11
N HIS A 83 -10.66 -9.73 20.08
CA HIS A 83 -11.31 -9.35 18.83
C HIS A 83 -10.49 -8.30 18.08
N ILE A 84 -9.96 -7.32 18.82
CA ILE A 84 -9.30 -6.16 18.25
C ILE A 84 -8.24 -5.59 19.19
N ASN A 85 -7.22 -4.93 18.63
CA ASN A 85 -6.22 -4.22 19.42
C ASN A 85 -5.97 -2.78 18.97
N PHE A 86 -5.40 -2.00 19.89
CA PHE A 86 -4.66 -0.76 19.61
C PHE A 86 -3.49 -0.63 20.57
N VAL A 87 -2.27 -0.50 20.05
CA VAL A 87 -1.08 -0.16 20.84
C VAL A 87 -0.41 1.06 20.23
N GLY A 88 -0.37 2.19 20.95
CA GLY A 88 0.35 3.36 20.47
C GLY A 88 0.01 4.69 21.15
N PHE A 89 0.60 5.76 20.61
CA PHE A 89 0.41 7.13 21.09
C PHE A 89 -0.97 7.67 20.73
N ILE A 90 -1.68 8.30 21.66
CA ILE A 90 -3.03 8.84 21.41
C ILE A 90 -3.02 10.23 20.74
N GLY A 91 -1.98 11.03 20.96
CA GLY A 91 -2.00 12.46 20.65
C GLY A 91 -1.72 12.86 19.20
N SER A 92 -1.57 11.91 18.26
CA SER A 92 -1.25 12.24 16.86
C SER A 92 -2.48 12.63 16.01
N SER A 93 -3.69 12.31 16.47
CA SER A 93 -4.93 12.70 15.78
C SER A 93 -6.10 12.76 16.75
N SER A 94 -7.01 13.71 16.55
CA SER A 94 -8.23 13.87 17.33
C SER A 94 -9.18 12.68 17.21
N VAL A 95 -9.09 11.89 16.13
CA VAL A 95 -9.97 10.72 15.91
C VAL A 95 -9.67 9.56 16.87
N ARG A 96 -8.46 9.48 17.42
CA ARG A 96 -8.05 8.33 18.25
C ARG A 96 -8.84 8.25 19.55
N LEU A 97 -9.05 9.38 20.23
CA LEU A 97 -9.77 9.41 21.50
C LEU A 97 -11.22 8.88 21.39
N PRO A 98 -12.08 9.35 20.47
CA PRO A 98 -13.43 8.82 20.33
C PRO A 98 -13.43 7.34 19.92
N VAL A 99 -12.52 6.89 19.05
CA VAL A 99 -12.36 5.46 18.73
C VAL A 99 -12.07 4.65 20.00
N LEU A 100 -11.03 5.00 20.75
CA LEU A 100 -10.65 4.23 21.93
C LEU A 100 -11.75 4.25 23.01
N LYS A 101 -12.42 5.38 23.23
CA LYS A 101 -13.59 5.45 24.12
C LYS A 101 -14.72 4.51 23.70
N SER A 102 -14.97 4.40 22.39
CA SER A 102 -15.98 3.50 21.83
C SER A 102 -15.71 2.03 22.17
N PHE A 103 -14.45 1.59 22.06
CA PHE A 103 -14.05 0.21 22.37
C PHE A 103 -13.95 -0.07 23.87
N LEU A 104 -13.40 0.85 24.67
CA LEU A 104 -13.35 0.71 26.13
C LEU A 104 -14.74 0.61 26.77
N SER A 105 -15.76 1.18 26.14
CA SER A 105 -17.15 1.14 26.62
C SER A 105 -17.93 -0.08 26.13
N ASN A 106 -17.42 -0.83 25.15
CA ASN A 106 -18.11 -1.96 24.53
C ASN A 106 -17.70 -3.28 25.20
N LYS A 107 -18.64 -3.88 25.94
CA LYS A 107 -18.42 -5.15 26.66
C LYS A 107 -18.57 -6.40 25.79
N ASN A 108 -19.11 -6.27 24.58
CA ASN A 108 -19.31 -7.39 23.65
C ASN A 108 -18.04 -7.70 22.85
N LEU A 109 -17.07 -6.79 22.85
CA LEU A 109 -15.77 -6.97 22.19
C LEU A 109 -14.63 -7.00 23.21
N VAL A 110 -13.97 -8.14 23.32
CA VAL A 110 -12.66 -8.24 23.96
C VAL A 110 -11.63 -7.41 23.18
N SER A 111 -11.21 -6.29 23.76
CA SER A 111 -10.32 -5.30 23.13
C SER A 111 -9.01 -5.13 23.91
N GLU A 112 -7.87 -5.29 23.25
CA GLU A 112 -6.54 -5.08 23.83
C GLU A 112 -6.05 -3.65 23.51
N ILE A 113 -6.09 -2.75 24.49
CA ILE A 113 -5.77 -1.33 24.28
C ILE A 113 -4.64 -0.91 25.22
N THR A 114 -3.49 -0.56 24.62
CA THR A 114 -2.36 0.06 25.32
C THR A 114 -2.08 1.44 24.73
N VAL A 115 -2.08 2.46 25.57
CA VAL A 115 -1.87 3.86 25.15
C VAL A 115 -0.60 4.41 25.77
N PHE A 116 0.19 5.11 24.96
CA PHE A 116 1.36 5.85 25.42
C PHE A 116 1.08 7.35 25.45
N ASP A 117 1.69 8.04 26.41
CA ASP A 117 1.63 9.49 26.61
C ASP A 117 2.67 10.26 25.79
N LYS A 118 3.70 9.55 25.30
CA LYS A 118 4.74 10.08 24.43
C LYS A 118 4.73 9.42 23.06
N PHE A 119 5.12 10.22 22.06
CA PHE A 119 5.35 9.72 20.72
C PHE A 119 6.57 8.80 20.69
N PHE A 120 6.51 7.71 19.94
CA PHE A 120 7.51 6.62 19.94
C PHE A 120 8.94 7.13 19.70
N PHE A 121 9.13 8.01 18.71
CA PHE A 121 10.46 8.56 18.40
C PHE A 121 10.97 9.58 19.43
N HIS A 122 10.17 9.94 20.42
CA HIS A 122 10.56 10.82 21.53
C HIS A 122 10.83 10.05 22.84
N THR A 123 10.84 8.71 22.80
CA THR A 123 11.19 7.87 23.96
C THR A 123 12.58 7.27 23.78
N ASP A 124 13.19 6.85 24.89
CA ASP A 124 14.47 6.12 24.90
C ASP A 124 14.34 4.74 24.23
N THR A 125 15.48 4.13 23.89
CA THR A 125 15.56 2.85 23.18
C THR A 125 14.87 1.71 23.91
N ASP A 126 14.99 1.62 25.23
CA ASP A 126 14.36 0.54 26.02
C ASP A 126 12.83 0.66 25.99
N SER A 127 12.32 1.89 26.12
CA SER A 127 10.90 2.18 25.97
C SER A 127 10.40 1.85 24.56
N GLN A 128 11.17 2.20 23.52
CA GLN A 128 10.84 1.86 22.13
C GLN A 128 10.75 0.34 21.93
N GLN A 129 11.71 -0.42 22.47
CA GLN A 129 11.69 -1.88 22.40
C GLN A 129 10.44 -2.44 23.10
N LYS A 130 10.14 -2.00 24.32
CA LYS A 130 8.95 -2.44 25.06
C LYS A 130 7.65 -2.11 24.33
N HIS A 131 7.53 -0.90 23.79
CA HIS A 131 6.38 -0.50 22.98
C HIS A 131 6.21 -1.39 21.75
N ARG A 132 7.32 -1.76 21.11
CA ARG A 132 7.34 -2.66 19.94
C ARG A 132 6.88 -4.07 20.32
N GLU A 133 7.40 -4.63 21.41
CA GLU A 133 7.01 -5.95 21.92
C GLU A 133 5.52 -6.01 22.28
N LEU A 134 5.00 -5.00 22.96
CA LEU A 134 3.57 -4.87 23.28
C LEU A 134 2.72 -4.83 22.02
N PHE A 135 3.12 -4.03 21.03
CA PHE A 135 2.42 -3.93 19.75
C PHE A 135 2.38 -5.28 19.00
N ILE A 136 3.54 -5.93 18.85
CA ILE A 136 3.63 -7.24 18.16
C ILE A 136 2.81 -8.30 18.90
N SER A 137 2.88 -8.34 20.23
CA SER A 137 2.13 -9.27 21.07
C SER A 137 0.62 -9.09 20.92
N ALA A 138 0.14 -7.84 20.98
CA ALA A 138 -1.27 -7.52 20.81
C ALA A 138 -1.77 -7.86 19.40
N LEU A 139 -0.98 -7.53 18.37
CA LEU A 139 -1.31 -7.82 16.98
C LEU A 139 -1.39 -9.33 16.72
N ARG A 140 -0.44 -10.10 17.28
CA ARG A 140 -0.40 -11.56 17.12
C ARG A 140 -1.65 -12.24 17.67
N LYS A 141 -2.16 -11.73 18.79
CA LYS A 141 -3.30 -12.29 19.56
C LYS A 141 -4.67 -11.73 19.17
N SER A 142 -4.75 -10.90 18.13
CA SER A 142 -6.00 -10.22 17.73
C SER A 142 -6.38 -10.52 16.29
N TYR A 143 -7.67 -10.63 16.00
CA TYR A 143 -8.16 -10.71 14.60
C TYR A 143 -7.99 -9.39 13.87
N LEU A 144 -8.41 -8.32 14.53
CA LEU A 144 -8.45 -6.97 13.97
C LEU A 144 -7.40 -6.08 14.64
N ALA A 145 -6.96 -5.05 13.92
CA ALA A 145 -6.15 -3.97 14.50
C ALA A 145 -6.70 -2.60 14.10
N LEU A 146 -6.89 -1.73 15.10
CA LEU A 146 -7.30 -0.35 14.88
C LEU A 146 -6.19 0.42 14.19
N CYS A 147 -6.48 0.92 12.99
CA CYS A 147 -5.61 1.74 12.18
C CYS A 147 -6.21 3.15 11.99
N PRO A 148 -6.46 3.92 13.08
CA PRO A 148 -6.91 5.29 12.96
C PRO A 148 -5.80 6.19 12.41
N ALA A 149 -6.20 7.25 11.69
CA ALA A 149 -5.31 8.28 11.21
C ALA A 149 -4.35 8.78 12.31
N GLY A 150 -3.13 9.11 11.89
CA GLY A 150 -2.10 9.72 12.74
C GLY A 150 -1.90 11.17 12.35
N THR A 151 -0.65 11.61 12.32
CA THR A 151 -0.28 12.89 11.69
C THR A 151 -0.69 12.91 10.22
N GLY A 152 -0.59 11.75 9.55
CA GLY A 152 -1.06 11.52 8.19
C GLY A 152 -2.42 10.82 8.11
N LYS A 153 -2.93 10.70 6.88
CA LYS A 153 -4.20 10.01 6.58
C LYS A 153 -4.08 8.50 6.60
N ASN A 154 -2.89 7.96 6.38
CA ASN A 154 -2.61 6.53 6.44
C ASN A 154 -1.91 6.17 7.76
N SER A 155 -1.66 4.88 8.00
CA SER A 155 -0.98 4.38 9.19
C SER A 155 0.00 3.25 8.84
N ILE A 156 1.24 3.31 9.30
CA ILE A 156 2.19 2.19 9.17
C ILE A 156 1.61 0.89 9.75
N ARG A 157 0.81 1.00 10.82
CA ARG A 157 0.12 -0.13 11.45
C ARG A 157 -0.79 -0.87 10.47
N PHE A 158 -1.36 -0.17 9.49
CA PHE A 158 -2.18 -0.80 8.44
C PHE A 158 -1.37 -1.89 7.72
N PHE A 159 -0.15 -1.58 7.30
CA PHE A 159 0.72 -2.51 6.56
C PHE A 159 1.27 -3.62 7.45
N GLU A 160 1.61 -3.30 8.70
CA GLU A 160 2.03 -4.30 9.70
C GLU A 160 0.92 -5.31 10.02
N THR A 161 -0.32 -4.82 10.06
CA THR A 161 -1.51 -5.65 10.26
C THR A 161 -1.70 -6.60 9.10
N LEU A 162 -1.54 -6.13 7.85
CA LEU A 162 -1.57 -7.00 6.68
C LEU A 162 -0.42 -8.01 6.69
N SER A 163 0.80 -7.59 7.05
CA SER A 163 1.95 -8.51 7.08
C SER A 163 1.79 -9.62 8.12
N MET A 164 1.10 -9.39 9.24
CA MET A 164 0.77 -10.44 10.21
C MET A 164 -0.49 -11.25 9.83
N GLY A 165 -1.10 -11.01 8.67
CA GLY A 165 -2.33 -11.68 8.26
C GLY A 165 -3.49 -11.38 9.20
N ARG A 166 -3.56 -10.13 9.68
CA ARG A 166 -4.66 -9.59 10.49
C ARG A 166 -5.45 -8.60 9.65
N ILE A 167 -6.64 -8.25 10.13
CA ILE A 167 -7.56 -7.39 9.39
C ILE A 167 -7.47 -5.94 9.90
N PRO A 168 -7.06 -4.99 9.06
CA PRO A 168 -7.07 -3.58 9.44
C PRO A 168 -8.50 -3.05 9.59
N VAL A 169 -8.72 -2.28 10.66
CA VAL A 169 -9.86 -1.37 10.78
C VAL A 169 -9.33 0.03 10.50
N LEU A 170 -9.51 0.51 9.27
CA LEU A 170 -9.07 1.83 8.84
C LEU A 170 -10.10 2.89 9.28
N ILE A 171 -9.67 3.83 10.12
CA ILE A 171 -10.48 4.99 10.52
C ILE A 171 -9.80 6.27 10.04
N SER A 172 -10.23 6.77 8.87
CA SER A 172 -9.61 7.94 8.23
C SER A 172 -10.48 8.47 7.10
N ASP A 173 -10.67 9.79 7.05
CA ASP A 173 -11.42 10.41 5.97
C ASP A 173 -10.56 10.60 4.73
N ASN A 174 -11.09 10.22 3.57
CA ASN A 174 -10.47 10.43 2.26
C ASN A 174 -9.07 9.82 2.14
N CYS A 175 -8.71 8.81 2.94
CA CYS A 175 -7.43 8.12 2.79
C CYS A 175 -7.38 7.39 1.44
N VAL A 176 -6.32 7.63 0.67
CA VAL A 176 -6.00 6.85 -0.54
C VAL A 176 -5.04 5.73 -0.14
N LEU A 177 -5.47 4.48 -0.29
CA LEU A 177 -4.56 3.34 -0.13
C LEU A 177 -3.72 3.10 -1.40
N PRO A 178 -2.51 2.53 -1.27
CA PRO A 178 -1.69 2.19 -2.43
C PRO A 178 -2.39 1.19 -3.34
N PHE A 179 -2.33 1.44 -4.65
CA PHE A 179 -2.83 0.51 -5.67
C PHE A 179 -4.32 0.15 -5.55
N GLU A 180 -5.19 1.06 -5.08
CA GLU A 180 -6.66 0.85 -4.99
C GLU A 180 -7.33 0.42 -6.32
N ASN A 181 -6.70 0.69 -7.47
CA ASN A 181 -7.19 0.23 -8.78
C ASN A 181 -6.93 -1.26 -9.04
N GLU A 182 -6.05 -1.90 -8.29
CA GLU A 182 -5.64 -3.30 -8.44
C GLU A 182 -6.07 -4.14 -7.22
N ILE A 183 -6.14 -3.51 -6.04
CA ILE A 183 -6.49 -4.17 -4.78
C ILE A 183 -7.90 -3.76 -4.37
N ASN A 184 -8.82 -4.72 -4.36
CA ASN A 184 -10.13 -4.55 -3.75
C ASN A 184 -10.04 -4.71 -2.22
N TYR A 185 -9.70 -3.62 -1.53
CA TYR A 185 -9.53 -3.62 -0.07
C TYR A 185 -10.78 -4.01 0.71
N ASP A 186 -11.96 -3.67 0.18
CA ASP A 186 -13.23 -3.86 0.88
C ASP A 186 -13.59 -5.36 1.04
N ASP A 187 -12.89 -6.24 0.32
CA ASP A 187 -13.01 -7.69 0.49
C ASP A 187 -12.46 -8.19 1.84
N PHE A 188 -11.53 -7.47 2.47
CA PHE A 188 -10.81 -7.98 3.65
C PHE A 188 -10.51 -6.95 4.74
N ILE A 189 -10.78 -5.66 4.55
CA ILE A 189 -10.63 -4.64 5.61
C ILE A 189 -11.99 -4.12 6.11
N ILE A 190 -11.97 -3.38 7.22
CA ILE A 190 -13.10 -2.57 7.68
C ILE A 190 -12.74 -1.09 7.51
N ARG A 191 -13.57 -0.31 6.82
CA ARG A 191 -13.42 1.14 6.69
C ARG A 191 -14.48 1.85 7.54
N ILE A 192 -14.06 2.88 8.27
CA ILE A 192 -14.92 3.71 9.11
C ILE A 192 -14.55 5.17 8.88
N ASP A 193 -15.53 6.02 8.56
CA ASP A 193 -15.34 7.46 8.45
C ASP A 193 -15.02 8.08 9.83
N GLU A 194 -14.26 9.17 9.89
CA GLU A 194 -13.88 9.80 11.16
C GLU A 194 -15.11 10.32 11.94
N LYS A 195 -16.19 10.70 11.25
CA LYS A 195 -17.47 11.08 11.86
C LYS A 195 -18.09 9.95 12.70
N ASP A 196 -17.83 8.70 12.35
CA ASP A 196 -18.37 7.50 13.00
C ASP A 196 -17.41 6.94 14.07
N ALA A 197 -16.30 7.63 14.35
CA ALA A 197 -15.29 7.21 15.32
C ALA A 197 -15.88 6.87 16.70
N GLY A 198 -16.83 7.67 17.19
CA GLY A 198 -17.48 7.45 18.48
C GLY A 198 -18.34 6.18 18.55
N VAL A 199 -18.77 5.65 17.40
CA VAL A 199 -19.58 4.43 17.27
C VAL A 199 -18.85 3.29 16.57
N SER A 200 -17.52 3.40 16.46
CA SER A 200 -16.67 2.45 15.74
C SER A 200 -16.72 1.03 16.32
N SER A 201 -16.88 0.88 17.64
CA SER A 201 -16.97 -0.45 18.25
C SER A 201 -18.26 -1.17 17.87
N GLN A 202 -19.39 -0.47 17.76
CA GLN A 202 -20.66 -1.05 17.31
C GLN A 202 -20.61 -1.48 15.84
N ILE A 203 -19.86 -0.75 14.99
CA ILE A 203 -19.63 -1.14 13.60
C ILE A 203 -18.83 -2.43 13.54
N VAL A 204 -17.73 -2.52 14.31
CA VAL A 204 -16.90 -3.73 14.40
C VAL A 204 -17.67 -4.91 14.98
N GLU A 205 -18.46 -4.71 16.02
CA GLU A 205 -19.31 -5.74 16.62
C GLU A 205 -20.29 -6.32 15.59
N LYS A 206 -21.02 -5.46 14.87
CA LYS A 206 -21.91 -5.88 13.78
C LYS A 206 -21.17 -6.64 12.69
N TRP A 207 -19.94 -6.23 12.36
CA TRP A 207 -19.11 -6.92 11.40
C TRP A 207 -18.74 -8.33 11.88
N PHE A 208 -18.37 -8.50 13.15
CA PHE A 208 -18.11 -9.82 13.73
C PHE A 208 -19.35 -10.70 13.68
N THR A 209 -20.52 -10.21 14.09
CA THR A 209 -21.76 -10.99 14.06
C THR A 209 -22.15 -11.44 12.64
N LYS A 210 -21.80 -10.64 11.61
CA LYS A 210 -22.07 -10.97 10.20
C LYS A 210 -21.09 -11.96 9.59
N ASN A 211 -19.94 -12.21 10.21
CA ASN A 211 -18.91 -13.08 9.66
C ASN A 211 -18.68 -14.29 10.56
N SER A 212 -18.85 -15.48 10.01
CA SER A 212 -18.39 -16.71 10.67
C SER A 212 -16.87 -16.70 10.87
N PHE A 213 -16.37 -17.46 11.83
CA PHE A 213 -14.94 -17.64 12.05
C PHE A 213 -14.19 -18.06 10.76
N LYS A 214 -14.80 -18.94 9.95
CA LYS A 214 -14.26 -19.34 8.64
C LYS A 214 -14.07 -18.14 7.71
N GLN A 215 -15.07 -17.26 7.60
CA GLN A 215 -14.98 -16.06 6.76
C GLN A 215 -13.92 -15.07 7.28
N ILE A 216 -13.83 -14.88 8.60
CA ILE A 216 -12.80 -14.05 9.22
C ILE A 216 -11.40 -14.59 8.90
N LYS A 217 -11.20 -15.90 9.05
CA LYS A 217 -9.94 -16.57 8.71
C LYS A 217 -9.55 -16.40 7.23
N GLU A 218 -10.49 -16.49 6.31
CA GLU A 218 -10.21 -16.23 4.89
C GLU A 218 -9.83 -14.77 4.62
N LYS A 219 -10.46 -13.81 5.32
CA LYS A 219 -10.06 -12.40 5.25
C LYS A 219 -8.66 -12.16 5.82
N CYS A 220 -8.31 -12.82 6.93
CA CYS A 220 -6.95 -12.81 7.48
C CYS A 220 -5.91 -13.34 6.48
N LYS A 221 -6.20 -14.47 5.81
CA LYS A 221 -5.32 -15.00 4.76
C LYS A 221 -5.21 -14.05 3.57
N LYS A 222 -6.34 -13.46 3.14
CA LYS A 222 -6.34 -12.48 2.04
C LYS A 222 -5.51 -11.23 2.38
N ALA A 223 -5.59 -10.74 3.61
CA ALA A 223 -4.76 -9.64 4.10
C ALA A 223 -3.26 -9.96 3.98
N ARG A 224 -2.84 -11.16 4.40
CA ARG A 224 -1.45 -11.63 4.25
C ARG A 224 -1.05 -11.75 2.78
N LEU A 225 -1.89 -12.40 1.96
CA LEU A 225 -1.62 -12.60 0.54
C LEU A 225 -1.43 -11.25 -0.18
N VAL A 226 -2.29 -10.27 0.09
CA VAL A 226 -2.14 -8.92 -0.48
C VAL A 226 -0.82 -8.28 -0.05
N TRP A 227 -0.42 -8.44 1.22
CA TRP A 227 0.87 -7.93 1.66
C TRP A 227 2.05 -8.58 0.91
N GLU A 228 2.02 -9.90 0.74
CA GLU A 228 3.06 -10.64 0.01
C GLU A 228 3.14 -10.22 -1.46
N GLU A 229 1.98 -10.14 -2.12
CA GLU A 229 1.87 -9.85 -3.55
C GLU A 229 2.17 -8.39 -3.90
N TYR A 230 1.89 -7.44 -3.00
CA TYR A 230 1.96 -6.00 -3.32
C TYR A 230 2.94 -5.20 -2.47
N PHE A 231 3.18 -5.58 -1.21
CA PHE A 231 3.84 -4.70 -0.22
C PHE A 231 5.18 -5.20 0.31
N THR A 232 5.64 -6.38 -0.13
CA THR A 232 7.06 -6.73 0.00
C THR A 232 7.91 -5.73 -0.79
N TYR A 233 9.14 -5.50 -0.35
CA TYR A 233 10.02 -4.50 -0.97
C TYR A 233 10.10 -4.61 -2.50
N ASN A 234 10.37 -5.82 -3.01
CA ASN A 234 10.49 -6.08 -4.44
C ASN A 234 9.17 -5.89 -5.21
N ASN A 235 8.04 -6.27 -4.62
CA ASN A 235 6.74 -6.14 -5.29
C ASN A 235 6.23 -4.70 -5.26
N ALA A 236 6.41 -3.97 -4.16
CA ALA A 236 6.07 -2.56 -4.09
C ALA A 236 6.84 -1.74 -5.14
N LEU A 237 8.15 -1.99 -5.30
CA LEU A 237 8.97 -1.38 -6.35
C LEU A 237 8.43 -1.69 -7.74
N TRP A 238 8.00 -2.93 -7.98
CA TRP A 238 7.39 -3.33 -9.24
C TRP A 238 6.10 -2.56 -9.53
N TYR A 239 5.22 -2.38 -8.54
CA TYR A 239 3.97 -1.62 -8.74
C TYR A 239 4.20 -0.11 -8.87
N ILE A 240 5.24 0.44 -8.25
CA ILE A 240 5.71 1.81 -8.49
C ILE A 240 6.12 1.95 -9.97
N PHE A 241 6.95 1.03 -10.48
CA PHE A 241 7.36 1.01 -11.88
C PHE A 241 6.16 0.86 -12.84
N LYS A 242 5.23 -0.06 -12.55
CA LYS A 242 3.99 -0.23 -13.32
C LYS A 242 3.17 1.07 -13.36
N SER A 243 3.09 1.79 -12.24
CA SER A 243 2.39 3.07 -12.16
C SER A 243 3.05 4.13 -13.06
N LEU A 244 4.37 4.19 -13.10
CA LEU A 244 5.12 5.08 -14.00
C LEU A 244 4.91 4.72 -15.48
N GLN A 245 4.93 3.44 -15.83
CA GLN A 245 4.64 2.99 -17.20
C GLN A 245 3.21 3.39 -17.63
N ASN A 246 2.23 3.25 -16.73
CA ASN A 246 0.85 3.63 -17.00
C ASN A 246 0.69 5.14 -17.20
N ILE A 247 1.39 5.96 -16.41
CA ILE A 247 1.42 7.42 -16.61
C ILE A 247 1.99 7.75 -17.99
N LYS A 248 3.14 7.16 -18.37
CA LYS A 248 3.75 7.36 -19.69
C LYS A 248 2.81 7.00 -20.84
N LYS A 249 2.08 5.87 -20.74
CA LYS A 249 1.09 5.46 -21.73
C LYS A 249 -0.05 6.47 -21.86
N ARG A 250 -0.56 7.01 -20.74
CA ARG A 250 -1.62 8.04 -20.73
C ARG A 250 -1.17 9.33 -21.41
N SER A 251 0.05 9.80 -21.13
CA SER A 251 0.62 10.98 -21.79
C SER A 251 0.76 10.80 -23.30
N ASN A 252 1.18 9.61 -23.75
CA ASN A 252 1.29 9.30 -25.18
C ASN A 252 -0.08 9.12 -25.86
N SER A 253 -1.09 8.63 -25.15
CA SER A 253 -2.45 8.43 -25.71
C SER A 253 -3.25 9.74 -25.78
N SER A 254 -3.00 10.71 -24.89
CA SER A 254 -3.50 12.08 -25.04
C SER A 254 -2.90 12.83 -26.24
N GLU A 255 -1.68 12.46 -26.67
CA GLU A 255 -1.09 12.92 -27.95
C GLU A 255 -1.62 12.15 -29.17
N GLN A 256 -2.20 10.95 -28.98
CA GLN A 256 -2.70 10.08 -30.06
C GLN A 256 -4.24 10.10 -30.23
N LEU A 257 -4.98 11.00 -29.58
CA LEU A 257 -6.41 11.21 -29.82
C LEU A 257 -6.75 11.81 -31.21
N SER A 258 -5.81 11.78 -32.14
CA SER A 258 -6.10 11.64 -33.57
C SER A 258 -5.45 10.36 -34.13
N LYS A 259 -6.11 9.20 -34.02
CA LYS A 259 -6.30 8.19 -35.11
C LYS A 259 -6.72 6.81 -34.59
N LYS A 260 -7.87 6.37 -35.14
CA LYS A 260 -8.37 5.01 -35.43
C LYS A 260 -8.52 4.00 -34.28
N GLU A 261 -9.78 3.61 -34.06
CA GLU A 261 -10.18 2.43 -33.28
C GLU A 261 -9.77 1.12 -33.99
N PHE A 262 -9.21 0.18 -33.23
CA PHE A 262 -8.89 -1.19 -33.66
C PHE A 262 -9.96 -2.16 -33.12
N GLY A 263 -10.27 -3.23 -33.87
CA GLY A 263 -11.28 -4.23 -33.52
C GLY A 263 -10.73 -5.34 -32.62
N PHE A 264 -11.63 -6.09 -31.97
CA PHE A 264 -11.28 -7.18 -31.02
C PHE A 264 -10.33 -8.25 -31.61
N THR A 265 -10.42 -8.54 -32.91
CA THR A 265 -9.51 -9.46 -33.63
C THR A 265 -8.08 -8.93 -33.75
N ASP A 266 -7.89 -7.62 -33.76
CA ASP A 266 -6.57 -7.01 -33.83
C ASP A 266 -5.82 -7.19 -32.50
N TYR A 267 -6.54 -7.13 -31.37
CA TYR A 267 -5.96 -7.35 -30.05
C TYR A 267 -5.43 -8.77 -29.87
N ILE A 268 -6.15 -9.80 -30.33
CA ILE A 268 -5.68 -11.19 -30.24
C ILE A 268 -4.38 -11.37 -31.04
N LYS A 269 -4.34 -10.85 -32.26
CA LYS A 269 -3.13 -10.89 -33.10
C LYS A 269 -1.96 -10.14 -32.45
N MET A 270 -2.22 -8.97 -31.86
CA MET A 270 -1.19 -8.22 -31.12
C MET A 270 -0.64 -9.00 -29.90
N ALA A 271 -1.46 -9.81 -29.24
CA ALA A 271 -1.01 -10.65 -28.14
C ALA A 271 -0.12 -11.81 -28.62
N GLU A 272 -0.47 -12.42 -29.76
CA GLU A 272 0.34 -13.47 -30.40
C GLU A 272 1.68 -12.93 -30.91
N ASP A 273 1.66 -11.76 -31.55
CA ASP A 273 2.86 -11.07 -32.03
C ASP A 273 3.78 -10.72 -30.85
N ALA A 274 3.23 -10.18 -29.76
CA ALA A 274 3.98 -9.89 -28.53
C ALA A 274 4.55 -11.16 -27.88
N LYS A 275 3.86 -12.30 -27.95
CA LYS A 275 4.39 -13.59 -27.47
C LYS A 275 5.57 -14.06 -28.33
N SER A 276 5.45 -13.96 -29.65
CA SER A 276 6.52 -14.32 -30.59
C SER A 276 7.76 -13.43 -30.41
N GLU A 277 7.54 -12.13 -30.22
CA GLU A 277 8.61 -11.17 -29.96
C GLU A 277 9.32 -11.45 -28.63
N ALA A 278 8.56 -11.77 -27.56
CA ALA A 278 9.13 -12.19 -26.29
C ALA A 278 10.05 -13.40 -26.43
N GLU A 279 9.66 -14.41 -27.19
CA GLU A 279 10.50 -15.60 -27.43
C GLU A 279 11.80 -15.26 -28.15
N ASN A 280 11.77 -14.30 -29.08
CA ASN A 280 12.96 -13.81 -29.73
C ASN A 280 13.88 -13.05 -28.76
N HIS A 281 13.33 -12.22 -27.87
CA HIS A 281 14.12 -11.53 -26.84
C HIS A 281 14.76 -12.51 -25.85
N ILE A 282 14.04 -13.56 -25.45
CA ILE A 282 14.57 -14.64 -24.59
C ILE A 282 15.76 -15.32 -25.27
N LYS A 283 15.62 -15.70 -26.54
CA LYS A 283 16.71 -16.33 -27.32
C LYS A 283 17.96 -15.45 -27.41
N ASN A 284 17.77 -14.13 -27.39
CA ASN A 284 18.85 -13.15 -27.46
C ASN A 284 19.31 -12.63 -26.08
N ASN A 285 18.94 -13.31 -24.98
CA ASN A 285 19.27 -12.90 -23.60
C ASN A 285 18.82 -11.48 -23.20
N ARG A 286 17.82 -10.92 -23.89
CA ARG A 286 17.23 -9.61 -23.57
C ARG A 286 16.03 -9.79 -22.66
N VAL A 287 16.31 -10.13 -21.40
CA VAL A 287 15.31 -10.58 -20.43
C VAL A 287 14.26 -9.51 -20.12
N LEU A 288 14.67 -8.25 -19.94
CA LEU A 288 13.76 -7.13 -19.68
C LEU A 288 12.81 -6.86 -20.85
N ASP A 289 13.33 -6.87 -22.08
CA ASP A 289 12.51 -6.71 -23.29
C ASP A 289 11.50 -7.86 -23.45
N ALA A 290 11.92 -9.09 -23.13
CA ALA A 290 11.04 -10.26 -23.14
C ALA A 290 9.90 -10.14 -22.11
N MET A 291 10.22 -9.64 -20.91
CA MET A 291 9.22 -9.41 -19.86
C MET A 291 8.20 -8.35 -20.29
N ASP A 292 8.64 -7.23 -20.87
CA ASP A 292 7.75 -6.19 -21.38
C ASP A 292 6.79 -6.72 -22.46
N CYS A 293 7.26 -7.62 -23.32
CA CYS A 293 6.43 -8.25 -24.35
C CYS A 293 5.40 -9.23 -23.76
N LEU A 294 5.78 -10.07 -22.78
CA LEU A 294 4.85 -10.98 -22.10
C LEU A 294 3.81 -10.25 -21.25
N ILE A 295 4.17 -9.12 -20.64
CA ILE A 295 3.21 -8.27 -19.91
C ILE A 295 2.16 -7.70 -20.86
N LYS A 296 2.56 -7.22 -22.05
CA LYS A 296 1.63 -6.76 -23.08
C LYS A 296 0.67 -7.88 -23.52
N ALA A 297 1.20 -9.07 -23.80
CA ALA A 297 0.39 -10.23 -24.18
C ALA A 297 -0.59 -10.64 -23.06
N ASN A 298 -0.16 -10.62 -21.80
CA ASN A 298 -1.00 -10.96 -20.65
C ASN A 298 -2.08 -9.91 -20.36
N MET A 299 -1.79 -8.62 -20.54
CA MET A 299 -2.80 -7.56 -20.41
C MET A 299 -3.95 -7.71 -21.40
N ILE A 300 -3.68 -8.31 -22.56
CA ILE A 300 -4.69 -8.52 -23.61
C ILE A 300 -5.48 -9.82 -23.39
N THR A 301 -4.85 -10.88 -22.87
CA THR A 301 -5.42 -12.24 -22.88
C THR A 301 -5.70 -12.83 -21.50
N GLY A 302 -5.12 -12.30 -20.42
CA GLY A 302 -5.25 -12.83 -19.06
C GLY A 302 -4.65 -14.24 -18.87
N ASN A 303 -3.79 -14.69 -19.78
CA ASN A 303 -3.29 -16.07 -19.80
C ASN A 303 -2.26 -16.36 -18.67
N GLN A 304 -2.62 -17.29 -17.78
CA GLN A 304 -1.79 -17.71 -16.63
C GLN A 304 -0.41 -18.27 -17.01
N GLU A 305 -0.25 -18.81 -18.22
CA GLU A 305 1.04 -19.29 -18.70
C GLU A 305 2.06 -18.16 -18.88
N ASN A 306 1.60 -16.96 -19.28
CA ASN A 306 2.44 -15.77 -19.38
C ASN A 306 2.91 -15.29 -18.01
N VAL A 307 2.04 -15.38 -16.99
CA VAL A 307 2.36 -15.00 -15.60
C VAL A 307 3.46 -15.92 -15.05
N LYS A 308 3.35 -17.23 -15.29
CA LYS A 308 4.36 -18.20 -14.85
C LYS A 308 5.74 -17.93 -15.50
N LYS A 309 5.74 -17.70 -16.82
CA LYS A 309 6.97 -17.39 -17.58
C LYS A 309 7.61 -16.06 -17.15
N LEU A 310 6.81 -15.07 -16.77
CA LEU A 310 7.29 -13.79 -16.20
C LEU A 310 7.98 -13.97 -14.85
N VAL A 311 7.44 -14.82 -13.98
CA VAL A 311 8.06 -15.11 -12.67
C VAL A 311 9.42 -15.80 -12.84
N GLU A 312 9.53 -16.74 -13.79
CA GLU A 312 10.78 -17.43 -14.10
C GLU A 312 11.87 -16.47 -14.65
N LEU A 313 11.47 -15.58 -15.57
CA LEU A 313 12.39 -14.57 -16.12
C LEU A 313 12.84 -13.55 -15.07
N LYS A 314 11.93 -13.09 -14.20
CA LYS A 314 12.24 -12.17 -13.08
C LYS A 314 13.29 -12.77 -12.14
N ASN A 315 13.15 -14.05 -11.81
CA ASN A 315 14.12 -14.75 -10.97
C ASN A 315 15.49 -14.87 -11.63
N THR A 316 15.53 -15.05 -12.95
CA THR A 316 16.79 -15.17 -13.71
C THR A 316 17.57 -13.86 -13.76
N GLU A 317 16.90 -12.73 -13.97
CA GLU A 317 17.54 -11.41 -13.99
C GLU A 317 18.04 -11.01 -12.60
N MET A 318 17.22 -11.25 -11.56
CA MET A 318 17.60 -11.00 -10.17
C MET A 318 18.84 -11.81 -9.76
N VAL A 319 18.98 -13.05 -10.22
CA VAL A 319 20.19 -13.88 -9.99
C VAL A 319 21.41 -13.34 -10.74
N LYS A 320 21.24 -12.77 -11.95
CA LYS A 320 22.35 -12.14 -12.70
C LYS A 320 22.84 -10.87 -12.02
N GLU A 321 21.94 -10.01 -11.54
CA GLU A 321 22.32 -8.80 -10.80
C GLU A 321 23.01 -9.12 -9.48
N LEU A 322 22.55 -10.14 -8.75
CA LEU A 322 23.21 -10.60 -7.52
C LEU A 322 24.63 -11.13 -7.77
N ARG A 323 24.86 -11.86 -8.88
CA ARG A 323 26.21 -12.33 -9.25
C ARG A 323 27.16 -11.19 -9.63
N ASN A 324 26.66 -10.14 -10.26
CA ASN A 324 27.44 -8.94 -10.59
C ASN A 324 27.76 -8.10 -9.33
N PHE A 325 27.02 -8.29 -8.23
CA PHE A 325 27.24 -7.60 -6.96
C PHE A 325 28.24 -8.31 -6.04
N THR A 326 28.44 -9.62 -6.23
CA THR A 326 29.38 -10.46 -5.45
C THR A 326 30.68 -10.77 -6.18
N GLY A 327 30.92 -10.17 -7.34
CA GLY A 327 32.08 -10.40 -8.21
C GLY A 327 33.07 -9.25 -8.20
#